data_AF-A0A936RTR6-F1
#
_entry.id   AF-A0A936RTR6-F1
#
_cell.length_a   1.000
_cell.length_b   1.000
_cell.length_c   1.000
_cell.angle_alpha   90.00
_cell.angle_beta   90.00
_cell.angle_gamma   90.00
#
_symmetry.space_group_name_H-M   'P 1'
#
loop_
_entity.id
_entity.type
_entity.pdbx_description
1 polymer ?
#
loop_
_entity_poly.entity_id
_entity_poly.type
_entity_poly.pdbx_seq_one_letter_code
_entity_poly.pdbx_strand_id
1 'polypeptide(L)'
;MEETTRQPLKGDFQAMYSPLGSLIRRQPVTVPLDSTVRQAIKVMDEKRIGSIIIAEGSSRLPLGIFTLRDLLHRVALPGCTLDLPIAAVMTAGVITVKPQTTAYQAALIMGRRGLRHLLVVDDAGGLLGIVSQNDLFALQRTGLNDVTGNIREAKDLAALQACSKDIRSMADTMLGQGVAADQLTHLISTLNDLLTLRIIELTHDEFDLPQVKWCWVALGSEGRYEQTLSTDQDNGIIFEAAGQDTDEVRRSLLPFADSVNRKLDACGFPLCKGGIMAGNPEWCLSLEEWRGKFARWIQTPEPKALLNASIFFDFRPLYGDEELSHALRDWLLGAAEKAKLFLRLMTENALQCQPPLGMFRDFVYDNNKDFPHTIDLKMHGSRPFVDAARIFSLAHNVTVTSTAQRLRGAAAATNLGADVEAIIDGFYFIQMLRLRHQRDLKGDEAGANRIDPDKLNELDRHILKEAFKQARKLQDKIRLDYRL
;
A
#
# COMPACT_ATOMS: atom_id res chain seq x y z
N MET A 1 -2.47 40.44 11.10
CA MET A 1 -3.79 40.70 10.51
C MET A 1 -3.58 40.70 9.01
N GLU A 2 -4.01 39.73 8.21
CA GLU A 2 -5.07 38.72 8.35
C GLU A 2 -4.50 37.31 8.12
N GLU A 3 -4.85 36.38 9.01
CA GLU A 3 -4.73 34.94 8.78
C GLU A 3 -5.75 34.52 7.73
N THR A 4 -5.29 34.06 6.56
CA THR A 4 -6.16 33.35 5.62
C THR A 4 -6.32 31.92 6.11
N THR A 5 -7.31 31.70 7.00
CA THR A 5 -7.75 30.39 7.45
C THR A 5 -8.27 29.59 6.25
N ARG A 6 -7.42 28.78 5.62
CA ARG A 6 -7.88 27.85 4.56
C ARG A 6 -8.66 26.71 5.24
N GLN A 7 -9.95 26.70 4.97
CA GLN A 7 -10.91 25.69 5.42
C GLN A 7 -10.46 24.28 5.02
N PRO A 8 -10.71 23.24 5.85
CA PRO A 8 -10.47 21.86 5.47
C PRO A 8 -11.25 21.51 4.20
N LEU A 9 -10.77 20.53 3.44
CA LEU A 9 -11.46 19.92 2.29
C LEU A 9 -12.88 19.48 2.71
N LYS A 10 -13.84 20.40 2.56
CA LYS A 10 -15.24 20.24 2.95
C LYS A 10 -15.95 19.12 2.18
N GLY A 11 -15.47 18.74 0.99
CA GLY A 11 -16.16 17.85 0.06
C GLY A 11 -16.42 16.44 0.59
N ASP A 12 -15.42 15.81 1.21
CA ASP A 12 -15.47 14.37 1.53
C ASP A 12 -16.21 14.08 2.85
N PHE A 13 -16.00 14.95 3.86
CA PHE A 13 -16.82 14.93 5.08
C PHE A 13 -18.28 15.29 4.75
N GLN A 14 -18.52 16.27 3.88
CA GLN A 14 -19.87 16.61 3.46
C GLN A 14 -20.53 15.45 2.70
N ALA A 15 -19.78 14.69 1.88
CA ALA A 15 -20.30 13.54 1.14
C ALA A 15 -20.77 12.37 2.03
N MET A 16 -20.02 12.00 3.08
CA MET A 16 -20.42 10.89 3.98
C MET A 16 -21.61 11.25 4.89
N TYR A 17 -21.76 12.53 5.22
CA TYR A 17 -22.93 13.05 5.94
C TYR A 17 -24.03 13.57 5.00
N SER A 18 -23.86 13.44 3.68
CA SER A 18 -24.90 13.78 2.72
C SER A 18 -26.05 12.78 2.79
N PRO A 19 -27.30 13.26 2.68
CA PRO A 19 -28.47 12.40 2.50
C PRO A 19 -28.30 11.50 1.28
N LEU A 20 -28.65 10.22 1.38
CA LEU A 20 -28.63 9.30 0.23
C LEU A 20 -29.47 9.84 -0.94
N GLY A 21 -30.54 10.59 -0.66
CA GLY A 21 -31.36 11.24 -1.67
C GLY A 21 -30.58 12.11 -2.66
N SER A 22 -29.51 12.79 -2.22
CA SER A 22 -28.67 13.61 -3.11
C SER A 22 -27.63 12.80 -3.88
N LEU A 23 -27.44 11.53 -3.54
CA LEU A 23 -26.48 10.62 -4.19
C LEU A 23 -27.12 9.76 -5.29
N ILE A 24 -28.45 9.68 -5.30
CA ILE A 24 -29.21 8.93 -6.32
C ILE A 24 -29.20 9.73 -7.63
N ARG A 25 -28.30 9.37 -8.55
CA ARG A 25 -28.15 10.05 -9.86
C ARG A 25 -29.01 9.47 -10.97
N ARG A 26 -29.58 8.27 -10.79
CA ARG A 26 -30.35 7.55 -11.81
C ARG A 26 -31.55 6.87 -11.18
N GLN A 27 -32.64 6.80 -11.93
CA GLN A 27 -33.79 6.01 -11.52
C GLN A 27 -33.40 4.51 -11.49
N PRO A 28 -33.78 3.79 -10.42
CA PRO A 28 -33.47 2.37 -10.30
C PRO A 28 -34.21 1.59 -11.37
N VAL A 29 -33.50 0.67 -12.00
CA VAL A 29 -34.07 -0.24 -13.01
C VAL A 29 -34.82 -1.35 -12.28
N THR A 30 -36.09 -1.53 -12.66
CA THR A 30 -37.00 -2.48 -12.01
C THR A 30 -37.62 -3.45 -13.02
N VAL A 31 -37.96 -4.65 -12.54
CA VAL A 31 -38.82 -5.61 -13.26
C VAL A 31 -40.03 -6.02 -12.41
N PRO A 32 -41.18 -6.32 -13.03
CA PRO A 32 -42.32 -6.93 -12.35
C PRO A 32 -42.01 -8.31 -11.74
N LEU A 33 -42.81 -8.72 -10.75
CA LEU A 33 -42.62 -9.98 -10.00
C LEU A 33 -42.84 -11.24 -10.86
N ASP A 34 -43.67 -11.15 -11.90
CA ASP A 34 -43.95 -12.20 -12.88
C ASP A 34 -42.93 -12.25 -14.03
N SER A 35 -41.97 -11.32 -14.07
CA SER A 35 -40.89 -11.36 -15.06
C SER A 35 -40.07 -12.62 -14.89
N THR A 36 -39.63 -13.21 -15.99
CA THR A 36 -38.73 -14.36 -15.99
C THR A 36 -37.32 -13.97 -15.60
N VAL A 37 -36.54 -14.93 -15.09
CA VAL A 37 -35.10 -14.76 -14.84
C VAL A 37 -34.37 -14.30 -16.11
N ARG A 38 -34.74 -14.87 -17.27
CA ARG A 38 -34.21 -14.46 -18.58
C ARG A 38 -34.43 -12.98 -18.88
N GLN A 39 -35.63 -12.47 -18.65
CA GLN A 39 -35.95 -11.05 -18.86
C GLN A 39 -35.15 -10.16 -17.91
N ALA A 40 -35.04 -10.54 -16.63
CA ALA A 40 -34.26 -9.80 -15.65
C ALA A 40 -32.78 -9.70 -16.04
N ILE A 41 -32.15 -10.81 -16.43
CA ILE A 41 -30.74 -10.84 -16.86
C ILE A 41 -30.53 -10.03 -18.14
N LYS A 42 -31.46 -10.12 -19.10
CA LYS A 42 -31.37 -9.33 -20.34
C LYS A 42 -31.36 -7.83 -20.04
N VAL A 43 -32.24 -7.37 -19.16
CA VAL A 43 -32.26 -5.96 -18.71
C VAL A 43 -30.97 -5.61 -17.98
N MET A 44 -30.44 -6.51 -17.14
CA MET A 44 -29.18 -6.30 -16.43
C MET A 44 -27.99 -6.13 -17.39
N ASP A 45 -27.91 -6.95 -18.44
CA ASP A 45 -26.88 -6.89 -19.47
C ASP A 45 -27.00 -5.61 -20.32
N GLU A 46 -28.20 -5.31 -20.85
CA GLU A 46 -28.46 -4.13 -21.66
C GLU A 46 -28.16 -2.82 -20.93
N LYS A 47 -28.46 -2.77 -19.62
CA LYS A 47 -28.21 -1.60 -18.78
C LYS A 47 -26.83 -1.62 -18.11
N ARG A 48 -26.04 -2.69 -18.30
CA ARG A 48 -24.74 -2.94 -17.66
C ARG A 48 -24.79 -2.78 -16.14
N ILE A 49 -25.77 -3.40 -15.48
CA ILE A 49 -25.99 -3.35 -14.04
C ILE A 49 -25.81 -4.72 -13.40
N GLY A 50 -25.22 -4.76 -12.20
CA GLY A 50 -24.95 -6.01 -11.46
C GLY A 50 -26.10 -6.48 -10.56
N SER A 51 -27.15 -5.68 -10.43
CA SER A 51 -28.34 -5.97 -9.64
C SER A 51 -29.59 -5.32 -10.25
N ILE A 52 -30.75 -5.93 -10.00
CA ILE A 52 -32.05 -5.44 -10.45
C ILE A 52 -33.07 -5.58 -9.32
N ILE A 53 -34.00 -4.64 -9.25
CA ILE A 53 -35.02 -4.60 -8.20
C ILE A 53 -36.33 -5.15 -8.76
N ILE A 54 -36.96 -6.02 -7.98
CA ILE A 54 -38.31 -6.49 -8.25
C ILE A 54 -39.25 -5.54 -7.53
N ALA A 55 -40.09 -4.85 -8.29
CA ALA A 55 -41.01 -3.86 -7.74
C ALA A 55 -42.42 -4.03 -8.30
N GLU A 56 -43.42 -3.66 -7.51
CA GLU A 56 -44.81 -3.63 -7.95
C GLU A 56 -45.04 -2.44 -8.90
N GLY A 57 -45.75 -2.68 -10.02
CA GLY A 57 -45.79 -1.77 -11.16
C GLY A 57 -46.23 -0.33 -10.82
N SER A 58 -47.44 -0.16 -10.30
CA SER A 58 -48.05 1.16 -10.07
C SER A 58 -47.49 1.88 -8.85
N SER A 59 -47.21 1.14 -7.77
CA SER A 59 -46.77 1.67 -6.47
C SER A 59 -45.25 1.81 -6.36
N ARG A 60 -44.49 1.17 -7.27
CA ARG A 60 -43.03 1.02 -7.21
C ARG A 60 -42.54 0.47 -5.87
N LEU A 61 -43.39 -0.25 -5.14
CA LEU A 61 -43.04 -0.85 -3.86
C LEU A 61 -41.96 -1.93 -4.12
N PRO A 62 -40.77 -1.84 -3.49
CA PRO A 62 -39.72 -2.83 -3.72
C PRO A 62 -40.05 -4.13 -2.98
N LEU A 63 -40.27 -5.20 -3.74
CA LEU A 63 -40.63 -6.52 -3.24
C LEU A 63 -39.41 -7.42 -3.05
N GLY A 64 -38.35 -7.19 -3.84
CA GLY A 64 -37.14 -7.99 -3.77
C GLY A 64 -35.97 -7.42 -4.57
N ILE A 65 -34.81 -8.05 -4.44
CA ILE A 65 -33.61 -7.76 -5.22
C ILE A 65 -33.02 -9.05 -5.80
N PHE A 66 -32.50 -8.98 -7.02
CA PHE A 66 -31.77 -10.06 -7.67
C PHE A 66 -30.42 -9.55 -8.19
N THR A 67 -29.35 -10.31 -7.95
CA THR A 67 -27.97 -9.93 -8.30
C THR A 67 -27.29 -10.97 -9.18
N LEU A 68 -26.17 -10.60 -9.83
CA LEU A 68 -25.35 -11.58 -10.58
C LEU A 68 -24.86 -12.74 -9.69
N ARG A 69 -24.73 -12.51 -8.38
CA ARG A 69 -24.40 -13.56 -7.42
C ARG A 69 -25.57 -14.53 -7.21
N ASP A 70 -26.79 -14.01 -7.16
CA ASP A 70 -28.00 -14.84 -7.07
C ASP A 70 -28.20 -15.65 -8.36
N LEU A 71 -27.89 -15.08 -9.53
CA LEU A 71 -27.84 -15.81 -10.80
C LEU A 71 -26.91 -17.01 -10.71
N LEU A 72 -25.68 -16.84 -10.23
CA LEU A 72 -24.75 -17.96 -10.08
C LEU A 72 -25.28 -19.01 -9.11
N HIS A 73 -25.66 -18.61 -7.89
CA HIS A 73 -25.91 -19.57 -6.80
C HIS A 73 -27.34 -20.13 -6.75
N ARG A 74 -28.34 -19.42 -7.27
CA ARG A 74 -29.76 -19.83 -7.19
C ARG A 74 -30.32 -20.29 -8.53
N VAL A 75 -29.63 -20.02 -9.63
CA VAL A 75 -30.09 -20.39 -10.97
C VAL A 75 -29.07 -21.29 -11.67
N ALA A 76 -27.84 -20.82 -11.88
CA ALA A 76 -26.84 -21.53 -12.69
C ALA A 76 -26.35 -22.82 -12.01
N LEU A 77 -25.89 -22.75 -10.75
CA LEU A 77 -25.39 -23.92 -10.02
C LEU A 77 -26.48 -24.97 -9.74
N PRO A 78 -27.71 -24.61 -9.37
CA PRO A 78 -28.79 -25.58 -9.20
C PRO A 78 -29.38 -26.12 -10.51
N GLY A 79 -29.02 -25.57 -11.67
CA GLY A 79 -29.54 -26.00 -12.97
C GLY A 79 -30.99 -25.59 -13.25
N CYS A 80 -31.44 -24.47 -12.67
CA CYS A 80 -32.81 -23.96 -12.88
C CYS A 80 -33.03 -23.42 -14.30
N THR A 81 -34.25 -23.55 -14.83
CA THR A 81 -34.60 -22.91 -16.11
C THR A 81 -34.67 -21.38 -15.98
N LEU A 82 -34.20 -20.66 -17.00
CA LEU A 82 -34.26 -19.20 -17.07
C LEU A 82 -35.69 -18.66 -17.28
N ASP A 83 -36.64 -19.53 -17.59
CA ASP A 83 -38.05 -19.16 -17.78
C ASP A 83 -38.84 -19.17 -16.46
N LEU A 84 -38.19 -19.47 -15.33
CA LEU A 84 -38.79 -19.32 -14.01
C LEU A 84 -39.14 -17.85 -13.70
N PRO A 85 -40.24 -17.59 -12.98
CA PRO A 85 -40.51 -16.28 -12.41
C PRO A 85 -39.37 -15.83 -11.49
N ILE A 86 -38.95 -14.57 -11.62
CA ILE A 86 -37.90 -13.96 -10.80
C ILE A 86 -38.23 -14.01 -9.30
N ALA A 87 -39.53 -13.99 -8.97
CA ALA A 87 -40.05 -14.17 -7.62
C ALA A 87 -39.51 -15.41 -6.91
N ALA A 88 -39.24 -16.49 -7.64
CA ALA A 88 -38.78 -17.76 -7.08
C ALA A 88 -37.30 -17.73 -6.65
N VAL A 89 -36.52 -16.78 -7.17
CA VAL A 89 -35.06 -16.72 -6.98
C VAL A 89 -34.56 -15.39 -6.40
N MET A 90 -35.41 -14.37 -6.31
CA MET A 90 -35.08 -13.09 -5.70
C MET A 90 -34.83 -13.21 -4.19
N THR A 91 -34.12 -12.24 -3.62
CA THR A 91 -34.10 -12.03 -2.17
C THR A 91 -35.28 -11.16 -1.79
N ALA A 92 -36.26 -11.75 -1.10
CA ALA A 92 -37.41 -11.04 -0.51
C ALA A 92 -37.04 -10.37 0.83
N GLY A 93 -37.92 -9.52 1.35
CA GLY A 93 -37.70 -8.86 2.64
C GLY A 93 -36.55 -7.84 2.61
N VAL A 94 -36.49 -7.04 1.54
CA VAL A 94 -35.46 -6.03 1.32
C VAL A 94 -35.46 -4.99 2.43
N ILE A 95 -34.27 -4.63 2.91
CA ILE A 95 -34.11 -3.58 3.90
C ILE A 95 -34.08 -2.23 3.18
N THR A 96 -35.02 -1.37 3.55
CA THR A 96 -35.19 -0.03 2.98
C THR A 96 -34.78 1.05 3.97
N VAL A 97 -34.28 2.17 3.44
CA VAL A 97 -33.93 3.38 4.20
C VAL A 97 -34.60 4.60 3.58
N LYS A 98 -34.64 5.71 4.33
CA LYS A 98 -35.24 6.98 3.90
C LYS A 98 -34.21 7.82 3.14
N PRO A 99 -34.60 8.73 2.24
CA PRO A 99 -33.66 9.56 1.49
C PRO A 99 -32.81 10.47 2.39
N GLN A 100 -33.29 10.78 3.59
CA GLN A 100 -32.57 11.55 4.61
C GLN A 100 -31.50 10.74 5.36
N THR A 101 -31.51 9.40 5.25
CA THR A 101 -30.44 8.54 5.78
C THR A 101 -29.12 8.96 5.15
N THR A 102 -28.06 9.12 5.95
CA THR A 102 -26.75 9.54 5.44
C THR A 102 -25.96 8.37 4.86
N ALA A 103 -25.00 8.66 3.98
CA ALA A 103 -24.07 7.63 3.47
C ALA A 103 -23.33 6.88 4.59
N TYR A 104 -22.96 7.57 5.68
CA TYR A 104 -22.39 6.96 6.88
C TYR A 104 -23.37 5.98 7.57
N GLN A 105 -24.62 6.39 7.79
CA GLN A 105 -25.64 5.53 8.38
C GLN A 105 -25.91 4.31 7.48
N ALA A 106 -25.91 4.49 6.16
CA ALA A 106 -26.06 3.43 5.18
C ALA A 106 -24.93 2.39 5.29
N ALA A 107 -23.67 2.84 5.39
CA ALA A 107 -22.50 1.98 5.58
C ALA A 107 -22.61 1.14 6.87
N LEU A 108 -23.06 1.75 7.97
CA LEU A 108 -23.27 1.04 9.24
C LEU A 108 -24.37 -0.02 9.16
N ILE A 109 -25.49 0.30 8.51
CA ILE A 109 -26.59 -0.65 8.30
C ILE A 109 -26.11 -1.83 7.45
N MET A 110 -25.40 -1.57 6.35
CA MET A 110 -24.81 -2.60 5.50
C MET A 110 -23.84 -3.51 6.28
N GLY A 111 -22.91 -2.93 7.04
CA GLY A 111 -21.94 -3.69 7.83
C GLY A 111 -22.59 -4.55 8.92
N ARG A 112 -23.55 -4.00 9.68
CA ARG A 112 -24.23 -4.73 10.76
C ARG A 112 -25.14 -5.86 10.26
N ARG A 113 -25.72 -5.71 9.08
CA ARG A 113 -26.70 -6.65 8.52
C ARG A 113 -26.11 -7.54 7.42
N GLY A 114 -24.84 -7.39 7.08
CA GLY A 114 -24.17 -8.15 6.01
C GLY A 114 -24.71 -7.86 4.62
N LEU A 115 -25.25 -6.66 4.38
CA LEU A 115 -25.89 -6.29 3.12
C LEU A 115 -24.90 -5.59 2.19
N ARG A 116 -25.07 -5.78 0.87
CA ARG A 116 -24.28 -5.07 -0.16
C ARG A 116 -25.04 -3.94 -0.85
N HIS A 117 -26.35 -3.91 -0.68
CA HIS A 117 -27.25 -2.94 -1.31
C HIS A 117 -28.29 -2.50 -0.29
N LEU A 118 -28.63 -1.21 -0.33
CA LEU A 118 -29.76 -0.63 0.40
C LEU A 118 -30.69 0.07 -0.57
N LEU A 119 -31.98 -0.15 -0.38
CA LEU A 119 -33.02 0.49 -1.19
C LEU A 119 -33.48 1.77 -0.50
N VAL A 120 -33.56 2.86 -1.24
CA VAL A 120 -34.02 4.15 -0.73
C VAL A 120 -35.47 4.33 -1.16
N VAL A 121 -36.37 4.59 -0.22
CA VAL A 121 -37.82 4.70 -0.46
C VAL A 121 -38.39 6.02 0.08
N ASP A 122 -39.45 6.51 -0.54
CA ASP A 122 -40.18 7.70 -0.09
C ASP A 122 -41.06 7.43 1.15
N ASP A 123 -41.91 8.39 1.52
CA ASP A 123 -42.82 8.27 2.66
C ASP A 123 -44.01 7.35 2.42
N ALA A 124 -44.39 7.12 1.17
CA ALA A 124 -45.39 6.14 0.78
C ALA A 124 -44.81 4.72 0.60
N GLY A 125 -43.48 4.56 0.66
CA GLY A 125 -42.77 3.30 0.47
C GLY A 125 -42.35 3.03 -0.97
N GLY A 126 -42.57 3.98 -1.88
CA GLY A 126 -42.17 3.88 -3.28
C GLY A 126 -40.65 3.96 -3.45
N LEU A 127 -40.10 3.14 -4.35
CA LEU A 127 -38.66 3.09 -4.60
C LEU A 127 -38.13 4.35 -5.28
N LEU A 128 -37.22 5.05 -4.61
CA LEU A 128 -36.49 6.22 -5.12
C LEU A 128 -35.15 5.83 -5.76
N GLY A 129 -34.41 4.89 -5.16
CA GLY A 129 -33.07 4.53 -5.63
C GLY A 129 -32.47 3.31 -4.93
N ILE A 130 -31.27 2.96 -5.36
CA ILE A 130 -30.43 1.91 -4.77
C ILE A 130 -29.04 2.47 -4.53
N VAL A 131 -28.47 2.13 -3.39
CA VAL A 131 -27.09 2.46 -3.04
C VAL A 131 -26.38 1.15 -2.74
N SER A 132 -25.29 0.89 -3.46
CA SER A 132 -24.41 -0.25 -3.23
C SER A 132 -23.27 0.11 -2.29
N GLN A 133 -22.65 -0.90 -1.70
CA GLN A 133 -21.42 -0.72 -0.91
C GLN A 133 -20.30 -0.06 -1.75
N ASN A 134 -20.24 -0.37 -3.06
CA ASN A 134 -19.28 0.23 -3.98
C ASN A 134 -19.55 1.73 -4.24
N ASP A 135 -20.82 2.17 -4.21
CA ASP A 135 -21.16 3.59 -4.35
C ASP A 135 -20.68 4.38 -3.13
N LEU A 136 -20.77 3.78 -1.94
CA LEU A 136 -20.23 4.36 -0.70
C LEU A 136 -18.69 4.42 -0.73
N PHE A 137 -18.02 3.38 -1.24
CA PHE A 137 -16.57 3.41 -1.47
C PHE A 137 -16.14 4.38 -2.58
N ALA A 138 -16.96 4.59 -3.60
CA ALA A 138 -16.67 5.52 -4.68
C ALA A 138 -16.66 6.99 -4.22
N LEU A 139 -17.36 7.33 -3.13
CA LEU A 139 -17.24 8.66 -2.50
C LEU A 139 -15.82 8.92 -1.95
N GLN A 140 -15.05 7.88 -1.62
CA GLN A 140 -13.63 8.00 -1.24
C GLN A 140 -12.69 8.07 -2.45
N ARG A 141 -13.15 7.72 -3.67
CA ARG A 141 -12.33 7.71 -4.91
C ARG A 141 -12.13 9.09 -5.54
N THR A 142 -12.94 10.09 -5.21
CA THR A 142 -12.83 11.44 -5.79
C THR A 142 -11.48 12.06 -5.45
N GLY A 143 -11.08 12.08 -4.16
CA GLY A 143 -9.78 12.61 -3.74
C GLY A 143 -8.57 11.88 -4.35
N LEU A 144 -8.66 10.55 -4.54
CA LEU A 144 -7.56 9.79 -5.15
C LEU A 144 -7.38 10.12 -6.65
N ASN A 145 -8.48 10.23 -7.38
CA ASN A 145 -8.43 10.62 -8.80
C ASN A 145 -7.93 12.06 -8.96
N ASP A 146 -8.29 12.94 -8.04
CA ASP A 146 -7.82 14.33 -8.04
C ASP A 146 -6.30 14.40 -7.80
N VAL A 147 -5.78 13.69 -6.79
CA VAL A 147 -4.33 13.67 -6.50
C VAL A 147 -3.54 13.09 -7.68
N THR A 148 -3.96 11.96 -8.23
CA THR A 148 -3.28 11.33 -9.37
C THR A 148 -3.35 12.17 -10.64
N GLY A 149 -4.50 12.82 -10.90
CA GLY A 149 -4.68 13.77 -11.99
C GLY A 149 -3.76 14.99 -11.84
N ASN A 150 -3.72 15.61 -10.66
CA ASN A 150 -2.88 16.76 -10.37
C ASN A 150 -1.39 16.45 -10.56
N ILE A 151 -0.93 15.28 -10.12
CA ILE A 151 0.46 14.84 -10.34
C ILE A 151 0.76 14.77 -11.83
N ARG A 152 -0.11 14.11 -12.62
CA ARG A 152 0.11 13.94 -14.06
C ARG A 152 0.11 15.28 -14.81
N GLU A 153 -0.72 16.22 -14.39
CA GLU A 153 -0.86 17.54 -15.03
C GLU A 153 0.16 18.56 -14.53
N ALA A 154 0.90 18.29 -13.45
CA ALA A 154 1.91 19.19 -12.91
C ALA A 154 2.97 19.53 -13.96
N LYS A 155 3.34 20.82 -14.07
CA LYS A 155 4.26 21.33 -15.10
C LYS A 155 5.53 21.94 -14.54
N ASP A 156 5.60 22.14 -13.24
CA ASP A 156 6.71 22.79 -12.56
C ASP A 156 6.88 22.24 -11.14
N LEU A 157 7.99 22.62 -10.51
CA LEU A 157 8.33 22.19 -9.15
C LEU A 157 7.29 22.65 -8.12
N ALA A 158 6.68 23.82 -8.30
CA ALA A 158 5.70 24.35 -7.36
C ALA A 158 4.41 23.50 -7.34
N ALA A 159 3.95 23.05 -8.50
CA ALA A 159 2.82 22.13 -8.64
C ALA A 159 3.14 20.76 -8.03
N LEU A 160 4.36 20.24 -8.22
CA LEU A 160 4.81 18.98 -7.61
C LEU A 160 4.87 19.07 -6.07
N GLN A 161 5.35 20.19 -5.52
CA GLN A 161 5.34 20.46 -4.09
C GLN A 161 3.92 20.51 -3.52
N ALA A 162 2.95 21.04 -4.27
CA ALA A 162 1.55 21.01 -3.89
C ALA A 162 1.02 19.57 -3.88
N CYS A 163 1.30 18.78 -4.94
CA CYS A 163 0.89 17.38 -5.02
C CYS A 163 1.44 16.54 -3.85
N SER A 164 2.71 16.74 -3.46
CA SER A 164 3.28 16.06 -2.28
C SER A 164 2.49 16.35 -1.00
N LYS A 165 2.05 17.60 -0.80
CA LYS A 165 1.19 17.98 0.33
C LYS A 165 -0.19 17.33 0.24
N ASP A 166 -0.75 17.21 -0.96
CA ASP A 166 -2.04 16.55 -1.19
C ASP A 166 -1.95 15.05 -0.86
N ILE A 167 -0.85 14.37 -1.25
CA ILE A 167 -0.59 12.96 -0.86
C ILE A 167 -0.60 12.81 0.66
N ARG A 168 0.14 13.67 1.38
CA ARG A 168 0.17 13.66 2.86
C ARG A 168 -1.21 13.90 3.46
N SER A 169 -1.94 14.90 2.97
CA SER A 169 -3.28 15.23 3.46
C SER A 169 -4.29 14.09 3.25
N MET A 170 -4.21 13.40 2.10
CA MET A 170 -5.04 12.24 1.84
C MET A 170 -4.67 11.07 2.76
N ALA A 171 -3.38 10.79 2.93
CA ALA A 171 -2.92 9.74 3.82
C ALA A 171 -3.34 9.99 5.29
N ASP A 172 -3.23 11.23 5.77
CA ASP A 172 -3.71 11.63 7.09
C ASP A 172 -5.22 11.44 7.26
N THR A 173 -5.99 11.78 6.22
CA THR A 173 -7.45 11.61 6.20
C THR A 173 -7.83 10.13 6.27
N MET A 174 -7.22 9.29 5.43
CA MET A 174 -7.46 7.85 5.40
C MET A 174 -7.06 7.17 6.71
N LEU A 175 -5.94 7.60 7.30
CA LEU A 175 -5.51 7.14 8.61
C LEU A 175 -6.51 7.53 9.71
N GLY A 176 -7.04 8.76 9.68
CA GLY A 176 -8.11 9.22 10.57
C GLY A 176 -9.42 8.44 10.41
N GLN A 177 -9.69 7.91 9.22
CA GLN A 177 -10.85 7.06 8.93
C GLN A 177 -10.63 5.58 9.32
N GLY A 178 -9.44 5.22 9.79
CA GLY A 178 -9.14 3.86 10.22
C GLY A 178 -8.85 2.89 9.07
N VAL A 179 -8.42 3.39 7.90
CA VAL A 179 -7.93 2.54 6.81
C VAL A 179 -6.75 1.71 7.31
N ALA A 180 -6.70 0.44 6.92
CA ALA A 180 -5.64 -0.49 7.33
C ALA A 180 -4.26 -0.08 6.80
N ALA A 181 -3.20 -0.45 7.54
CA ALA A 181 -1.84 0.00 7.23
C ALA A 181 -1.30 -0.59 5.92
N ASP A 182 -1.75 -1.79 5.54
CA ASP A 182 -1.40 -2.42 4.27
C ASP A 182 -1.84 -1.57 3.08
N GLN A 183 -3.10 -1.17 3.06
CA GLN A 183 -3.68 -0.33 2.02
C GLN A 183 -3.05 1.06 2.03
N LEU A 184 -2.85 1.64 3.22
CA LEU A 184 -2.33 2.99 3.36
C LEU A 184 -0.86 3.10 2.92
N THR A 185 0.01 2.19 3.35
CA THR A 185 1.43 2.19 2.94
C THR A 185 1.60 1.92 1.44
N HIS A 186 0.81 1.01 0.88
CA HIS A 186 0.82 0.76 -0.55
C HIS A 186 0.36 1.98 -1.36
N LEU A 187 -0.70 2.66 -0.90
CA LEU A 187 -1.19 3.87 -1.53
C LEU A 187 -0.17 5.00 -1.48
N ILE A 188 0.39 5.30 -0.30
CA ILE A 188 1.43 6.32 -0.12
C ILE A 188 2.58 6.05 -1.09
N SER A 189 3.09 4.82 -1.11
CA SER A 189 4.20 4.44 -1.98
C SER A 189 3.85 4.63 -3.46
N THR A 190 2.65 4.22 -3.89
CA THR A 190 2.20 4.37 -5.28
C THR A 190 2.08 5.84 -5.70
N LEU A 191 1.62 6.72 -4.81
CA LEU A 191 1.51 8.14 -5.14
C LEU A 191 2.85 8.85 -5.13
N ASN A 192 3.74 8.49 -4.21
CA ASN A 192 5.11 8.96 -4.19
C ASN A 192 5.87 8.52 -5.45
N ASP A 193 5.63 7.29 -5.93
CA ASP A 193 6.13 6.82 -7.22
C ASP A 193 5.66 7.71 -8.36
N LEU A 194 4.35 7.95 -8.48
CA LEU A 194 3.79 8.81 -9.53
C LEU A 194 4.38 10.22 -9.50
N LEU A 195 4.57 10.78 -8.30
CA LEU A 195 5.21 12.07 -8.12
C LEU A 195 6.67 12.04 -8.57
N THR A 196 7.40 10.98 -8.22
CA THR A 196 8.80 10.78 -8.60
C THR A 196 8.93 10.61 -10.11
N LEU A 197 8.06 9.80 -10.74
CA LEU A 197 7.95 9.66 -12.19
C LEU A 197 7.78 11.02 -12.85
N ARG A 198 6.86 11.84 -12.36
CA ARG A 198 6.62 13.17 -12.91
C ARG A 198 7.82 14.11 -12.74
N ILE A 199 8.50 14.05 -11.60
CA ILE A 199 9.74 14.80 -11.38
C ILE A 199 10.81 14.37 -12.39
N ILE A 200 10.98 13.07 -12.60
CA ILE A 200 11.94 12.51 -13.56
C ILE A 200 11.59 12.97 -14.98
N GLU A 201 10.32 12.89 -15.40
CA GLU A 201 9.85 13.34 -16.72
C GLU A 201 10.13 14.83 -16.95
N LEU A 202 9.75 15.71 -16.01
CA LEU A 202 9.98 17.15 -16.15
C LEU A 202 11.48 17.49 -16.14
N THR A 203 12.28 16.74 -15.38
CA THR A 203 13.73 16.94 -15.33
C THR A 203 14.40 16.38 -16.57
N HIS A 204 13.86 15.33 -17.19
CA HIS A 204 14.42 14.73 -18.39
C HIS A 204 14.54 15.75 -19.51
N ASP A 205 13.53 16.61 -19.67
CA ASP A 205 13.51 17.66 -20.70
C ASP A 205 14.53 18.80 -20.46
N GLU A 206 15.16 18.85 -19.29
CA GLU A 206 16.18 19.86 -18.94
C GLU A 206 17.61 19.42 -19.29
N PHE A 207 17.83 18.14 -19.61
CA PHE A 207 19.17 17.57 -19.82
C PHE A 207 19.25 16.81 -21.15
N ASP A 208 20.43 16.86 -21.77
CA ASP A 208 20.75 15.99 -22.91
C ASP A 208 21.27 14.64 -22.39
N LEU A 209 20.40 13.64 -22.36
CA LEU A 209 20.70 12.33 -21.79
C LEU A 209 21.30 11.36 -22.84
N PRO A 210 22.21 10.46 -22.42
CA PRO A 210 22.83 9.52 -23.34
C PRO A 210 21.78 8.59 -23.95
N GLN A 211 21.93 8.29 -25.24
CA GLN A 211 21.06 7.38 -25.99
C GLN A 211 21.39 5.91 -25.68
N VAL A 212 21.28 5.54 -24.41
CA VAL A 212 21.52 4.20 -23.88
C VAL A 212 20.35 3.75 -23.03
N LYS A 213 20.22 2.45 -22.79
CA LYS A 213 19.26 1.93 -21.82
C LYS A 213 19.71 2.33 -20.41
N TRP A 214 18.79 2.91 -19.64
CA TRP A 214 18.98 3.16 -18.21
C TRP A 214 17.64 3.03 -17.47
N CYS A 215 17.73 2.74 -16.18
CA CYS A 215 16.59 2.53 -15.30
C CYS A 215 16.86 3.21 -13.96
N TRP A 216 15.95 4.09 -13.55
CA TRP A 216 15.86 4.55 -12.18
C TRP A 216 15.23 3.48 -11.32
N VAL A 217 15.90 3.10 -10.23
CA VAL A 217 15.41 2.09 -9.29
C VAL A 217 15.12 2.71 -7.93
N ALA A 218 13.95 2.38 -7.41
CA ALA A 218 13.59 2.60 -6.01
C ALA A 218 14.26 1.53 -5.14
N LEU A 219 14.76 1.92 -3.97
CA LEU A 219 15.45 1.04 -3.02
C LEU A 219 14.73 1.06 -1.66
N GLY A 220 15.13 0.19 -0.73
CA GLY A 220 14.66 0.23 0.65
C GLY A 220 13.13 0.12 0.78
N SER A 221 12.52 0.97 1.60
CA SER A 221 11.04 0.96 1.80
C SER A 221 10.24 1.33 0.56
N GLU A 222 10.78 2.17 -0.32
CA GLU A 222 10.16 2.51 -1.61
C GLU A 222 10.17 1.31 -2.56
N GLY A 223 11.29 0.58 -2.59
CA GLY A 223 11.42 -0.68 -3.32
C GLY A 223 10.49 -1.79 -2.83
N ARG A 224 10.01 -1.72 -1.59
CA ARG A 224 9.07 -2.69 -0.99
C ARG A 224 7.60 -2.26 -1.01
N TYR A 225 7.26 -1.06 -1.49
CA TYR A 225 5.92 -0.44 -1.32
C TYR A 225 5.50 -0.27 0.15
N GLU A 226 6.43 0.13 1.01
CA GLU A 226 6.25 0.23 2.46
C GLU A 226 6.57 1.63 3.01
N GLN A 227 6.53 2.66 2.17
CA GLN A 227 6.75 4.04 2.61
C GLN A 227 5.66 4.47 3.58
N THR A 228 6.07 5.33 4.52
CA THR A 228 5.21 5.95 5.54
C THR A 228 5.21 7.47 5.36
N LEU A 229 4.54 8.23 6.23
CA LEU A 229 4.45 9.69 6.16
C LEU A 229 5.81 10.38 6.33
N SER A 230 6.72 9.76 7.07
CA SER A 230 8.13 10.14 7.17
C SER A 230 8.98 9.11 6.42
N THR A 231 9.57 9.52 5.29
CA THR A 231 10.48 8.73 4.46
C THR A 231 11.53 9.65 3.86
N ASP A 232 12.76 9.14 3.77
CA ASP A 232 13.85 9.71 2.99
C ASP A 232 13.89 9.09 1.58
N GLN A 233 14.85 9.53 0.77
CA GLN A 233 15.09 9.04 -0.58
C GLN A 233 16.06 7.85 -0.57
N ASP A 234 15.66 6.70 -1.10
CA ASP A 234 16.58 5.60 -1.36
C ASP A 234 16.43 5.20 -2.84
N ASN A 235 17.36 5.62 -3.70
CA ASN A 235 17.29 5.35 -5.15
C ASN A 235 18.66 5.20 -5.81
N GLY A 236 18.68 4.67 -7.03
CA GLY A 236 19.88 4.50 -7.86
C GLY A 236 19.55 4.44 -9.34
N ILE A 237 20.58 4.39 -10.18
CA ILE A 237 20.47 4.18 -11.63
C ILE A 237 21.23 2.92 -12.02
N ILE A 238 20.59 2.10 -12.86
CA ILE A 238 21.21 0.99 -13.59
C ILE A 238 21.27 1.41 -15.06
N PHE A 239 22.43 1.32 -15.72
CA PHE A 239 22.52 1.58 -17.16
C PHE A 239 23.27 0.49 -17.92
N GLU A 240 23.15 0.50 -19.24
CA GLU A 240 23.96 -0.33 -20.14
C GLU A 240 24.79 0.58 -21.04
N ALA A 241 26.12 0.46 -21.01
CA ALA A 241 26.98 1.37 -21.75
C ALA A 241 26.90 1.19 -23.28
N ALA A 242 26.33 0.08 -23.78
CA ALA A 242 26.10 -0.20 -25.21
C ALA A 242 27.34 0.05 -26.12
N GLY A 243 28.54 -0.27 -25.63
CA GLY A 243 29.80 -0.06 -26.34
C GLY A 243 30.44 1.33 -26.15
N GLN A 244 29.78 2.24 -25.43
CA GLN A 244 30.35 3.51 -24.96
C GLN A 244 31.21 3.31 -23.71
N ASP A 245 31.99 4.32 -23.35
CA ASP A 245 32.74 4.34 -22.10
C ASP A 245 31.79 4.45 -20.90
N THR A 246 31.96 3.56 -19.91
CA THR A 246 31.06 3.48 -18.75
C THR A 246 31.14 4.73 -17.88
N ASP A 247 32.33 5.32 -17.74
CA ASP A 247 32.53 6.53 -16.94
C ASP A 247 31.94 7.76 -17.64
N GLU A 248 32.00 7.81 -18.98
CA GLU A 248 31.35 8.85 -19.78
C GLU A 248 29.83 8.80 -19.66
N VAL A 249 29.22 7.63 -19.84
CA VAL A 249 27.76 7.44 -19.64
C VAL A 249 27.35 7.87 -18.23
N ARG A 250 28.06 7.40 -17.20
CA ARG A 250 27.79 7.81 -15.82
C ARG A 250 27.89 9.33 -15.64
N ARG A 251 28.95 9.96 -16.15
CA ARG A 251 29.18 11.41 -16.06
C ARG A 251 28.05 12.22 -16.69
N SER A 252 27.45 11.71 -17.76
CA SER A 252 26.29 12.35 -18.40
C SER A 252 24.99 12.21 -17.60
N LEU A 253 24.79 11.09 -16.88
CA LEU A 253 23.58 10.83 -16.08
C LEU A 253 23.59 11.54 -14.71
N LEU A 254 24.77 11.77 -14.12
CA LEU A 254 24.90 12.29 -12.75
C LEU A 254 24.28 13.67 -12.53
N PRO A 255 24.49 14.69 -13.39
CA PRO A 255 23.86 16.01 -13.21
C PRO A 255 22.33 15.95 -13.22
N PHE A 256 21.77 15.12 -14.10
CA PHE A 256 20.34 14.86 -14.16
C PHE A 256 19.84 14.19 -12.88
N ALA A 257 20.53 13.15 -12.41
CA ALA A 257 20.16 12.43 -11.19
C ALA A 257 20.22 13.33 -9.94
N ASP A 258 21.26 14.16 -9.79
CA ASP A 258 21.36 15.15 -8.70
C ASP A 258 20.19 16.16 -8.75
N SER A 259 19.81 16.62 -9.95
CA SER A 259 18.67 17.52 -10.13
C SER A 259 17.34 16.86 -9.68
N VAL A 260 17.11 15.60 -10.06
CA VAL A 260 15.95 14.82 -9.60
C VAL A 260 15.95 14.69 -8.07
N ASN A 261 17.08 14.31 -7.45
CA ASN A 261 17.18 14.17 -6.00
C ASN A 261 16.92 15.49 -5.25
N ARG A 262 17.38 16.63 -5.77
CA ARG A 262 17.09 17.95 -5.20
C ARG A 262 15.63 18.36 -5.34
N LYS A 263 14.96 18.02 -6.44
CA LYS A 263 13.53 18.28 -6.64
C LYS A 263 12.67 17.41 -5.73
N LEU A 264 13.07 16.16 -5.50
CA LEU A 264 12.47 15.29 -4.48
C LEU A 264 12.62 15.88 -3.07
N ASP A 265 13.81 16.37 -2.72
CA ASP A 265 14.06 17.07 -1.46
C ASP A 265 13.16 18.30 -1.29
N ALA A 266 13.05 19.13 -2.33
CA ALA A 266 12.13 20.25 -2.36
C ALA A 266 10.65 19.84 -2.22
N CYS A 267 10.28 18.63 -2.67
CA CYS A 267 8.94 18.03 -2.49
C CYS A 267 8.76 17.35 -1.13
N GLY A 268 9.72 17.45 -0.20
CA GLY A 268 9.62 16.94 1.16
C GLY A 268 10.08 15.50 1.33
N PHE A 269 10.89 14.97 0.41
CA PHE A 269 11.62 13.71 0.57
C PHE A 269 13.07 14.04 0.92
N PRO A 270 13.44 14.18 2.20
CA PRO A 270 14.76 14.66 2.59
C PRO A 270 15.89 13.83 1.97
N LEU A 271 16.99 14.49 1.62
CA LEU A 271 18.21 13.81 1.17
C LEU A 271 18.66 12.75 2.19
N CYS A 272 18.97 11.54 1.70
CA CYS A 272 19.38 10.45 2.56
C CYS A 272 20.73 10.73 3.22
N LYS A 273 20.76 10.65 4.56
CA LYS A 273 21.98 10.85 5.37
C LYS A 273 23.07 9.83 5.05
N GLY A 274 22.68 8.64 4.57
CA GLY A 274 23.59 7.59 4.10
C GLY A 274 24.09 7.79 2.67
N GLY A 275 23.61 8.81 1.95
CA GLY A 275 23.99 9.11 0.58
C GLY A 275 23.50 8.07 -0.44
N ILE A 276 22.41 7.35 -0.17
CA ILE A 276 21.82 6.30 -1.02
C ILE A 276 20.89 6.95 -2.05
N MET A 277 21.48 7.65 -3.01
CA MET A 277 20.75 8.43 -4.00
C MET A 277 21.42 8.31 -5.38
N ALA A 278 20.64 8.35 -6.45
CA ALA A 278 21.11 8.23 -7.83
C ALA A 278 22.13 9.31 -8.24
N GLY A 279 22.07 10.50 -7.66
CA GLY A 279 23.06 11.57 -7.84
C GLY A 279 24.45 11.25 -7.27
N ASN A 280 24.59 10.17 -6.49
CA ASN A 280 25.87 9.68 -6.03
C ASN A 280 26.48 8.70 -7.06
N PRO A 281 27.72 8.93 -7.56
CA PRO A 281 28.40 8.03 -8.49
C PRO A 281 28.47 6.57 -8.04
N GLU A 282 28.47 6.32 -6.74
CA GLU A 282 28.46 4.96 -6.17
C GLU A 282 27.18 4.16 -6.47
N TRP A 283 26.09 4.85 -6.85
CA TRP A 283 24.76 4.27 -7.09
C TRP A 283 24.20 4.60 -8.48
N CYS A 284 25.02 5.20 -9.35
CA CYS A 284 24.77 5.34 -10.77
C CYS A 284 25.75 4.44 -11.51
N LEU A 285 25.38 3.17 -11.68
CA LEU A 285 26.29 2.12 -12.12
C LEU A 285 25.74 1.38 -13.32
N SER A 286 26.63 0.81 -14.12
CA SER A 286 26.21 -0.12 -15.15
C SER A 286 25.62 -1.40 -14.54
N LEU A 287 24.85 -2.16 -15.33
CA LEU A 287 24.34 -3.47 -14.90
C LEU A 287 25.46 -4.41 -14.45
N GLU A 288 26.61 -4.40 -15.13
CA GLU A 288 27.77 -5.22 -14.77
C GLU A 288 28.40 -4.78 -13.44
N GLU A 289 28.53 -3.47 -13.23
CA GLU A 289 29.04 -2.92 -11.97
C GLU A 289 28.12 -3.22 -10.79
N TRP A 290 26.80 -3.12 -10.97
CA TRP A 290 25.82 -3.53 -9.95
C TRP A 290 25.95 -5.02 -9.60
N ARG A 291 26.06 -5.90 -10.61
CA ARG A 291 26.32 -7.33 -10.40
C ARG A 291 27.61 -7.55 -9.63
N GLY A 292 28.69 -6.86 -9.98
CA GLY A 292 29.96 -6.91 -9.27
C GLY A 292 29.85 -6.47 -7.81
N LYS A 293 29.12 -5.37 -7.54
CA LYS A 293 28.91 -4.83 -6.20
C LYS A 293 28.11 -5.81 -5.33
N PHE A 294 27.03 -6.37 -5.87
CA PHE A 294 26.22 -7.37 -5.17
C PHE A 294 26.99 -8.68 -4.97
N ALA A 295 27.78 -9.12 -5.96
CA ALA A 295 28.61 -10.32 -5.86
C ALA A 295 29.60 -10.17 -4.71
N ARG A 296 30.25 -9.01 -4.59
CA ARG A 296 31.17 -8.73 -3.50
C ARG A 296 30.49 -8.74 -2.13
N TRP A 297 29.27 -8.21 -2.00
CA TRP A 297 28.54 -8.28 -0.74
C TRP A 297 28.15 -9.71 -0.34
N ILE A 298 27.84 -10.55 -1.33
CA ILE A 298 27.49 -11.96 -1.12
C ILE A 298 28.74 -12.80 -0.79
N GLN A 299 29.85 -12.57 -1.50
CA GLN A 299 31.08 -13.35 -1.34
C GLN A 299 31.89 -12.93 -0.10
N THR A 300 31.90 -11.63 0.22
CA THR A 300 32.62 -11.04 1.36
C THR A 300 31.64 -10.27 2.26
N PRO A 301 30.81 -10.99 3.05
CA PRO A 301 29.75 -10.43 3.90
C PRO A 301 30.27 -9.77 5.18
N GLU A 302 31.12 -8.76 5.04
CA GLU A 302 31.51 -7.90 6.15
C GLU A 302 30.33 -7.03 6.64
N PRO A 303 30.38 -6.43 7.85
CA PRO A 303 29.24 -5.70 8.41
C PRO A 303 28.65 -4.62 7.48
N LYS A 304 29.49 -3.87 6.76
CA LYS A 304 29.03 -2.86 5.79
C LYS A 304 28.33 -3.50 4.58
N ALA A 305 28.81 -4.64 4.10
CA ALA A 305 28.17 -5.38 3.02
C ALA A 305 26.79 -5.91 3.43
N LEU A 306 26.65 -6.42 4.65
CA LEU A 306 25.37 -6.88 5.19
C LEU A 306 24.36 -5.73 5.37
N LEU A 307 24.84 -4.58 5.86
CA LEU A 307 24.03 -3.35 5.92
C LEU A 307 23.56 -2.94 4.52
N ASN A 308 24.46 -2.89 3.54
CA ASN A 308 24.09 -2.57 2.16
C ASN A 308 23.10 -3.59 1.59
N ALA A 309 23.34 -4.88 1.75
CA ALA A 309 22.41 -5.92 1.29
C ALA A 309 21.01 -5.77 1.91
N SER A 310 20.90 -5.30 3.16
CA SER A 310 19.62 -5.02 3.80
C SER A 310 18.86 -3.81 3.23
N ILE A 311 19.48 -3.03 2.35
CA ILE A 311 18.87 -1.86 1.69
C ILE A 311 18.73 -2.13 0.19
N PHE A 312 19.86 -2.42 -0.47
CA PHE A 312 19.98 -2.49 -1.91
C PHE A 312 19.39 -3.75 -2.54
N PHE A 313 19.15 -4.83 -1.78
CA PHE A 313 18.47 -6.01 -2.34
C PHE A 313 16.95 -5.82 -2.41
N ASP A 314 16.42 -4.77 -1.79
CA ASP A 314 15.02 -4.35 -1.91
C ASP A 314 14.89 -3.26 -2.96
N PHE A 315 15.00 -3.66 -4.22
CA PHE A 315 14.95 -2.71 -5.33
C PHE A 315 13.78 -2.98 -6.28
N ARG A 316 13.34 -1.96 -7.01
CA ARG A 316 12.25 -2.09 -7.97
C ARG A 316 12.48 -1.09 -9.10
N PRO A 317 12.23 -1.45 -10.37
CA PRO A 317 12.23 -0.45 -11.43
C PRO A 317 11.15 0.61 -11.19
N LEU A 318 11.50 1.88 -11.41
CA LEU A 318 10.55 2.98 -11.35
C LEU A 318 10.41 3.66 -12.72
N TYR A 319 11.50 4.11 -13.33
CA TYR A 319 11.49 4.81 -14.63
C TYR A 319 12.55 4.26 -15.56
N GLY A 320 12.31 4.28 -16.87
CA GLY A 320 13.25 3.83 -17.90
C GLY A 320 13.10 2.34 -18.25
N ASP A 321 14.19 1.68 -18.64
CA ASP A 321 14.18 0.30 -19.12
C ASP A 321 14.17 -0.71 -17.96
N GLU A 322 12.99 -1.20 -17.59
CA GLU A 322 12.80 -2.11 -16.46
C GLU A 322 13.53 -3.45 -16.62
N GLU A 323 13.89 -3.87 -17.85
CA GLU A 323 14.60 -5.13 -18.10
C GLU A 323 15.95 -5.16 -17.37
N LEU A 324 16.60 -4.00 -17.20
CA LEU A 324 17.86 -3.88 -16.47
C LEU A 324 17.70 -4.28 -14.98
N SER A 325 16.61 -3.82 -14.36
CA SER A 325 16.29 -4.14 -12.96
C SER A 325 15.89 -5.61 -12.82
N HIS A 326 15.06 -6.12 -13.74
CA HIS A 326 14.69 -7.54 -13.76
C HIS A 326 15.91 -8.45 -13.95
N ALA A 327 16.82 -8.12 -14.88
CA ALA A 327 18.04 -8.87 -15.12
C ALA A 327 19.01 -8.84 -13.91
N LEU A 328 19.03 -7.78 -13.12
CA LEU A 328 19.78 -7.72 -11.86
C LEU A 328 19.11 -8.58 -10.78
N ARG A 329 17.77 -8.57 -10.70
CA ARG A 329 16.98 -9.35 -9.74
C ARG A 329 17.18 -10.85 -9.94
N ASP A 330 17.06 -11.32 -11.17
CA ASP A 330 17.20 -12.73 -11.51
C ASP A 330 18.61 -13.24 -11.20
N TRP A 331 19.62 -12.45 -11.55
CA TRP A 331 21.01 -12.75 -11.21
C TRP A 331 21.22 -12.80 -9.68
N LEU A 332 20.67 -11.83 -8.94
CA LEU A 332 20.81 -11.74 -7.48
C LEU A 332 20.20 -12.98 -6.81
N LEU A 333 18.98 -13.37 -7.17
CA LEU A 333 18.31 -14.52 -6.58
C LEU A 333 19.10 -15.81 -6.82
N GLY A 334 19.55 -16.04 -8.06
CA GLY A 334 20.37 -17.20 -8.40
C GLY A 334 21.74 -17.25 -7.68
N ALA A 335 22.32 -16.08 -7.38
CA ALA A 335 23.56 -15.98 -6.59
C ALA A 335 23.32 -16.19 -5.10
N ALA A 336 22.28 -15.57 -4.53
CA ALA A 336 21.98 -15.58 -3.10
C ALA A 336 21.49 -16.96 -2.61
N GLU A 337 20.69 -17.67 -3.40
CA GLU A 337 20.16 -19.01 -3.05
C GLU A 337 21.29 -20.00 -2.68
N LYS A 338 22.41 -19.91 -3.40
CA LYS A 338 23.59 -20.77 -3.26
C LYS A 338 24.53 -20.32 -2.15
N ALA A 339 24.44 -19.07 -1.72
CA ALA A 339 25.38 -18.46 -0.78
C ALA A 339 25.00 -18.70 0.69
N LYS A 340 25.13 -19.95 1.15
CA LYS A 340 24.70 -20.35 2.52
C LYS A 340 25.42 -19.57 3.64
N LEU A 341 26.71 -19.26 3.48
CA LEU A 341 27.46 -18.45 4.44
C LEU A 341 26.91 -17.01 4.52
N PHE A 342 26.64 -16.40 3.36
CA PHE A 342 26.02 -15.08 3.28
C PHE A 342 24.66 -15.05 3.99
N LEU A 343 23.79 -16.02 3.71
CA LEU A 343 22.46 -16.09 4.34
C LEU A 343 22.55 -16.31 5.87
N ARG A 344 23.52 -17.10 6.34
CA ARG A 344 23.81 -17.23 7.76
C ARG A 344 24.23 -15.90 8.38
N LEU A 345 25.15 -15.17 7.76
CA LEU A 345 25.64 -13.89 8.28
C LEU A 345 24.60 -12.76 8.18
N MET A 346 23.74 -12.79 7.16
CA MET A 346 22.52 -11.95 7.10
C MET A 346 21.60 -12.25 8.27
N THR A 347 21.46 -13.52 8.64
CA THR A 347 20.68 -13.93 9.83
C THR A 347 21.31 -13.43 11.11
N GLU A 348 22.62 -13.60 11.31
CA GLU A 348 23.36 -13.06 12.47
C GLU A 348 23.15 -11.54 12.60
N ASN A 349 23.26 -10.80 11.48
CA ASN A 349 23.01 -9.35 11.43
C ASN A 349 21.54 -9.00 11.77
N ALA A 350 20.56 -9.73 11.24
CA ALA A 350 19.15 -9.52 11.53
C ALA A 350 18.81 -9.74 13.02
N LEU A 351 19.51 -10.68 13.67
CA LEU A 351 19.31 -11.01 15.09
C LEU A 351 19.89 -9.94 16.04
N GLN A 352 20.71 -9.00 15.55
CA GLN A 352 21.20 -7.86 16.36
C GLN A 352 20.07 -6.89 16.71
N CYS A 353 19.07 -6.74 15.85
CA CYS A 353 17.89 -5.91 16.10
C CYS A 353 16.77 -6.75 16.68
N GLN A 354 16.70 -6.85 18.00
CA GLN A 354 15.69 -7.65 18.68
C GLN A 354 14.40 -6.86 18.93
N PRO A 355 13.22 -7.51 18.80
CA PRO A 355 11.97 -7.00 19.33
C PRO A 355 12.09 -6.66 20.83
N PRO A 356 11.52 -5.52 21.28
CA PRO A 356 11.73 -4.96 22.61
C PRO A 356 10.84 -5.63 23.66
N LEU A 357 11.02 -6.93 23.86
CA LEU A 357 10.30 -7.74 24.86
C LEU A 357 11.22 -8.09 26.03
N GLY A 358 10.81 -7.73 27.25
CA GLY A 358 11.49 -8.10 28.49
C GLY A 358 11.10 -9.50 28.98
N MET A 359 11.80 -9.97 30.02
CA MET A 359 11.58 -11.31 30.60
C MET A 359 10.23 -11.46 31.32
N PHE A 360 9.57 -10.36 31.73
CA PHE A 360 8.28 -10.37 32.42
C PHE A 360 7.41 -9.18 31.99
N ARG A 361 6.46 -9.40 31.08
CA ARG A 361 5.35 -8.50 30.70
C ARG A 361 5.70 -7.04 30.32
N ASP A 362 6.94 -6.61 30.37
CA ASP A 362 7.37 -5.22 30.13
C ASP A 362 8.21 -5.08 28.86
N PHE A 363 8.25 -3.85 28.34
CA PHE A 363 9.05 -3.51 27.16
C PHE A 363 10.51 -3.21 27.54
N VAL A 364 11.41 -3.35 26.57
CA VAL A 364 12.83 -2.97 26.70
C VAL A 364 13.10 -1.74 25.84
N TYR A 365 13.85 -0.78 26.37
CA TYR A 365 14.17 0.48 25.68
C TYR A 365 15.63 0.48 25.22
N ASP A 366 15.92 1.17 24.12
CA ASP A 366 17.26 1.24 23.51
C ASP A 366 18.19 2.29 24.16
N ASN A 367 17.82 2.79 25.34
CA ASN A 367 18.55 3.80 26.11
C ASN A 367 18.91 5.07 25.32
N ASN A 368 18.07 5.45 24.34
CA ASN A 368 18.24 6.71 23.61
C ASN A 368 18.15 7.92 24.58
N LYS A 369 19.16 8.80 24.54
CA LYS A 369 19.27 9.96 25.45
C LYS A 369 18.25 11.05 25.15
N ASP A 370 17.94 11.26 23.88
CA ASP A 370 17.04 12.32 23.41
C ASP A 370 15.57 11.90 23.57
N PHE A 371 15.31 10.59 23.49
CA PHE A 371 13.99 9.99 23.61
C PHE A 371 13.98 8.85 24.64
N PRO A 372 14.20 9.14 25.94
CA PRO A 372 14.15 8.12 26.98
C PRO A 372 12.75 7.51 27.08
N HIS A 373 12.67 6.24 27.50
CA HIS A 373 11.39 5.51 27.63
C HIS A 373 10.61 5.39 26.30
N THR A 374 11.31 5.37 25.17
CA THR A 374 10.67 5.15 23.85
C THR A 374 11.19 3.91 23.17
N ILE A 375 10.36 3.36 22.29
CA ILE A 375 10.68 2.25 21.40
C ILE A 375 10.75 2.79 19.98
N ASP A 376 11.87 2.58 19.30
CA ASP A 376 11.98 2.81 17.86
C ASP A 376 11.29 1.67 17.10
N LEU A 377 10.07 1.93 16.63
CA LEU A 377 9.27 0.97 15.89
C LEU A 377 9.79 0.68 14.48
N LYS A 378 10.66 1.52 13.91
CA LYS A 378 11.32 1.22 12.63
C LYS A 378 12.42 0.18 12.88
N MET A 379 13.28 0.44 13.88
CA MET A 379 14.46 -0.38 14.16
C MET A 379 14.16 -1.68 14.89
N HIS A 380 13.30 -1.64 15.90
CA HIS A 380 12.99 -2.79 16.76
C HIS A 380 11.61 -3.39 16.50
N GLY A 381 10.78 -2.70 15.70
CA GLY A 381 9.43 -3.15 15.36
C GLY A 381 9.33 -3.78 13.98
N SER A 382 9.40 -2.98 12.92
CA SER A 382 9.17 -3.45 11.55
C SER A 382 10.39 -4.16 10.96
N ARG A 383 11.62 -3.70 11.24
CA ARG A 383 12.85 -4.28 10.71
C ARG A 383 13.01 -5.80 10.95
N PRO A 384 12.71 -6.38 12.13
CA PRO A 384 12.75 -7.84 12.31
C PRO A 384 11.91 -8.64 11.30
N PHE A 385 10.74 -8.11 10.91
CA PHE A 385 9.89 -8.75 9.90
C PHE A 385 10.50 -8.62 8.50
N VAL A 386 10.94 -7.41 8.16
CA VAL A 386 11.56 -7.08 6.87
C VAL A 386 12.80 -7.94 6.63
N ASP A 387 13.69 -8.03 7.62
CA ASP A 387 14.95 -8.77 7.51
C ASP A 387 14.70 -10.28 7.38
N ALA A 388 13.80 -10.84 8.19
CA ALA A 388 13.43 -12.26 8.08
C ALA A 388 12.78 -12.58 6.73
N ALA A 389 11.83 -11.75 6.29
CA ALA A 389 11.15 -11.91 5.00
C ALA A 389 12.14 -11.85 3.82
N ARG A 390 13.13 -10.95 3.88
CA ARG A 390 14.19 -10.84 2.88
C ARG A 390 15.07 -12.09 2.86
N ILE A 391 15.50 -12.58 4.02
CA ILE A 391 16.31 -13.81 4.12
C ILE A 391 15.56 -15.00 3.52
N PHE A 392 14.28 -15.16 3.85
CA PHE A 392 13.46 -16.23 3.26
C PHE A 392 13.31 -16.07 1.75
N SER A 393 13.08 -14.85 1.26
CA SER A 393 12.96 -14.58 -0.16
C SER A 393 14.24 -14.92 -0.93
N LEU A 394 15.40 -14.54 -0.41
CA LEU A 394 16.71 -14.86 -1.00
C LEU A 394 17.02 -16.37 -0.93
N ALA A 395 16.59 -17.07 0.11
CA ALA A 395 16.81 -18.50 0.27
C ALA A 395 15.89 -19.38 -0.61
N HIS A 396 14.75 -18.84 -1.03
CA HIS A 396 13.69 -19.58 -1.74
C HIS A 396 13.27 -18.97 -3.08
N ASN A 397 14.10 -18.08 -3.67
CA ASN A 397 13.86 -17.44 -4.97
C ASN A 397 12.49 -16.73 -5.08
N VAL A 398 12.02 -16.10 -4.00
CA VAL A 398 10.79 -15.31 -4.05
C VAL A 398 11.11 -13.93 -4.64
N THR A 399 10.49 -13.59 -5.78
CA THR A 399 10.83 -12.41 -6.59
C THR A 399 10.23 -11.10 -6.10
N VAL A 400 9.11 -11.16 -5.37
CA VAL A 400 8.43 -9.98 -4.81
C VAL A 400 9.27 -9.31 -3.71
N THR A 401 9.11 -8.00 -3.55
CA THR A 401 9.91 -7.20 -2.60
C THR A 401 9.19 -6.86 -1.30
N SER A 402 7.86 -6.68 -1.32
CA SER A 402 7.11 -6.36 -0.10
C SER A 402 7.25 -7.46 0.96
N THR A 403 7.36 -7.06 2.23
CA THR A 403 7.55 -7.95 3.38
C THR A 403 6.42 -8.98 3.47
N ALA A 404 5.17 -8.53 3.37
CA ALA A 404 4.01 -9.41 3.44
C ALA A 404 3.98 -10.43 2.29
N GLN A 405 4.24 -10.00 1.05
CA GLN A 405 4.24 -10.92 -0.09
C GLN A 405 5.43 -11.89 -0.06
N ARG A 406 6.59 -11.47 0.47
CA ARG A 406 7.73 -12.37 0.70
C ARG A 406 7.41 -13.44 1.73
N LEU A 407 6.79 -13.05 2.85
CA LEU A 407 6.35 -14.00 3.89
C LEU A 407 5.34 -15.00 3.34
N ARG A 408 4.33 -14.54 2.57
CA ARG A 408 3.37 -15.43 1.88
C ARG A 408 4.06 -16.35 0.86
N GLY A 409 4.93 -15.79 0.01
CA GLY A 409 5.65 -16.54 -1.02
C GLY A 409 6.59 -17.60 -0.46
N ALA A 410 7.18 -17.36 0.72
CA ALA A 410 8.05 -18.32 1.39
C ALA A 410 7.33 -19.24 2.38
N ALA A 411 6.02 -19.05 2.63
CA ALA A 411 5.32 -19.69 3.74
C ALA A 411 5.36 -21.23 3.70
N ALA A 412 5.18 -21.80 2.51
CA ALA A 412 5.21 -23.25 2.30
C ALA A 412 6.63 -23.82 2.49
N ALA A 413 7.65 -23.15 1.94
CA ALA A 413 9.05 -23.60 2.02
C ALA A 413 9.64 -23.46 3.43
N THR A 414 9.08 -22.58 4.26
CA THR A 414 9.57 -22.25 5.60
C THR A 414 8.73 -22.86 6.72
N ASN A 415 7.68 -23.64 6.44
CA ASN A 415 6.73 -24.15 7.44
C ASN A 415 6.07 -23.05 8.29
N LEU A 416 5.91 -21.84 7.76
CA LEU A 416 5.18 -20.74 8.40
C LEU A 416 3.66 -20.79 8.13
N GLY A 417 3.21 -21.70 7.28
CA GLY A 417 1.90 -21.67 6.61
C GLY A 417 0.67 -21.39 7.50
N ALA A 418 0.59 -21.97 8.71
CA ALA A 418 -0.55 -21.75 9.61
C ALA A 418 -0.54 -20.38 10.31
N ASP A 419 0.62 -19.73 10.41
CA ASP A 419 0.84 -18.52 11.21
C ASP A 419 1.20 -17.29 10.37
N VAL A 420 1.38 -17.45 9.05
CA VAL A 420 1.92 -16.39 8.19
C VAL A 420 1.05 -15.12 8.21
N GLU A 421 -0.27 -15.25 8.20
CA GLU A 421 -1.16 -14.08 8.24
C GLU A 421 -1.12 -13.39 9.62
N ALA A 422 -1.00 -14.14 10.73
CA ALA A 422 -0.85 -13.55 12.06
C ALA A 422 0.47 -12.77 12.19
N ILE A 423 1.53 -13.26 11.57
CA ILE A 423 2.83 -12.57 11.49
C ILE A 423 2.69 -11.27 10.68
N ILE A 424 2.00 -11.34 9.54
CA ILE A 424 1.74 -10.18 8.67
C ILE A 424 0.88 -9.14 9.38
N ASP A 425 -0.14 -9.55 10.12
CA ASP A 425 -0.98 -8.68 10.95
C ASP A 425 -0.14 -7.95 12.02
N GLY A 426 0.81 -8.66 12.65
CA GLY A 426 1.77 -8.07 13.58
C GLY A 426 2.64 -6.98 12.93
N PHE A 427 3.15 -7.25 11.72
CA PHE A 427 3.90 -6.26 10.94
C PHE A 427 3.05 -5.02 10.62
N TYR A 428 1.83 -5.21 10.10
CA TYR A 428 0.96 -4.09 9.75
C TYR A 428 0.44 -3.32 10.96
N PHE A 429 0.28 -3.95 12.12
CA PHE A 429 -0.03 -3.26 13.35
C PHE A 429 1.10 -2.29 13.76
N ILE A 430 2.36 -2.70 13.63
CA ILE A 430 3.50 -1.82 13.89
C ILE A 430 3.55 -0.66 12.89
N GLN A 431 3.31 -0.95 11.60
CA GLN A 431 3.20 0.10 10.57
C GLN A 431 2.07 1.09 10.88
N MET A 432 0.93 0.61 11.37
CA MET A 432 -0.20 1.45 11.80
C MET A 432 0.20 2.40 12.93
N LEU A 433 0.88 1.91 13.98
CA LEU A 433 1.35 2.75 15.07
C LEU A 433 2.36 3.79 14.60
N ARG A 434 3.28 3.42 13.69
CA ARG A 434 4.22 4.36 13.07
C ARG A 434 3.48 5.47 12.33
N LEU A 435 2.51 5.13 11.48
CA LEU A 435 1.73 6.12 10.73
C LEU A 435 0.96 7.07 11.65
N ARG A 436 0.30 6.55 12.69
CA ARG A 436 -0.44 7.37 13.68
C ARG A 436 0.49 8.34 14.40
N HIS A 437 1.63 7.86 14.86
CA HIS A 437 2.61 8.67 15.56
C HIS A 437 3.20 9.77 14.65
N GLN A 438 3.54 9.42 13.41
CA GLN A 438 4.09 10.38 12.44
C GLN A 438 3.10 11.50 12.09
N ARG A 439 1.81 11.19 11.97
CA ARG A 439 0.75 12.19 11.78
C ARG A 439 0.72 13.20 12.94
N ASP A 440 0.85 12.71 14.17
CA ASP A 440 0.70 13.52 15.37
C ASP A 440 1.91 14.44 15.63
N LEU A 441 3.10 14.09 15.09
CA LEU A 441 4.34 14.84 15.25
C LEU A 441 4.48 16.11 14.39
N LYS A 442 3.59 16.37 13.43
CA LYS A 442 3.57 17.58 12.57
C LYS A 442 4.93 18.04 12.01
N GLY A 443 5.86 17.12 11.74
CA GLY A 443 7.15 17.42 11.10
C GLY A 443 8.40 17.36 11.99
N ASP A 444 8.32 16.93 13.24
CA ASP A 444 9.51 16.53 14.01
C ASP A 444 10.03 15.16 13.55
N GLU A 445 11.07 15.15 12.72
CA GLU A 445 11.64 13.95 12.13
C GLU A 445 12.44 13.10 13.12
N ALA A 446 13.01 13.68 14.17
CA ALA A 446 13.93 12.97 15.06
C ALA A 446 13.20 11.90 15.89
N GLY A 447 11.95 12.17 16.28
CA GLY A 447 11.07 11.27 17.02
C GLY A 447 10.12 10.44 16.16
N ALA A 448 10.18 10.54 14.82
CA ALA A 448 9.15 10.05 13.89
C ALA A 448 8.83 8.55 13.97
N ASN A 449 9.75 7.74 14.51
CA ASN A 449 9.55 6.29 14.68
C ASN A 449 9.51 5.86 16.14
N ARG A 450 9.57 6.79 17.10
CA ARG A 450 9.74 6.51 18.52
C ARG A 450 8.46 6.73 19.29
N ILE A 451 7.90 5.63 19.83
CA ILE A 451 6.69 5.70 20.65
C ILE A 451 7.00 5.44 22.12
N ASP A 452 6.26 6.11 22.99
CA ASP A 452 6.20 5.76 24.41
C ASP A 452 5.05 4.76 24.61
N PRO A 453 5.32 3.49 24.95
CA PRO A 453 4.28 2.47 25.07
C PRO A 453 3.28 2.73 26.20
N ASP A 454 3.59 3.60 27.16
CA ASP A 454 2.68 3.96 28.25
C ASP A 454 1.65 5.03 27.84
N LYS A 455 1.86 5.68 26.70
CA LYS A 455 0.87 6.57 26.07
C LYS A 455 -0.13 5.83 25.19
N LEU A 456 0.09 4.55 24.93
CA LEU A 456 -0.88 3.71 24.23
C LEU A 456 -2.01 3.29 25.17
N ASN A 457 -3.22 3.10 24.62
CA ASN A 457 -4.28 2.44 25.37
C ASN A 457 -3.91 0.97 25.66
N GLU A 458 -4.59 0.35 26.63
CA GLU A 458 -4.30 -1.00 27.10
C GLU A 458 -4.36 -2.05 25.97
N LEU A 459 -5.33 -1.91 25.06
CA LEU A 459 -5.50 -2.83 23.93
C LEU A 459 -4.36 -2.72 22.94
N ASP A 460 -4.01 -1.52 22.49
CA ASP A 460 -2.89 -1.28 21.57
C ASP A 460 -1.57 -1.73 22.19
N ARG A 461 -1.37 -1.50 23.50
CA ARG A 461 -0.20 -1.98 24.24
C ARG A 461 -0.13 -3.51 24.27
N HIS A 462 -1.27 -4.20 24.39
CA HIS A 462 -1.33 -5.65 24.34
C HIS A 462 -1.05 -6.18 22.92
N ILE A 463 -1.69 -5.62 21.90
CA ILE A 463 -1.47 -6.03 20.50
C ILE A 463 -0.02 -5.77 20.08
N LEU A 464 0.61 -4.68 20.53
CA LEU A 464 2.02 -4.41 20.28
C LEU A 464 2.93 -5.52 20.82
N LYS A 465 2.64 -6.04 22.02
CA LYS A 465 3.39 -7.17 22.60
C LYS A 465 3.19 -8.43 21.77
N GLU A 466 1.96 -8.72 21.34
CA GLU A 466 1.69 -9.87 20.47
C GLU A 466 2.40 -9.73 19.11
N ALA A 467 2.43 -8.53 18.51
CA ALA A 467 3.19 -8.26 17.29
C ALA A 467 4.69 -8.53 17.50
N PHE A 468 5.28 -8.08 18.62
CA PHE A 468 6.68 -8.39 18.92
C PHE A 468 6.94 -9.88 19.17
N LYS A 469 5.97 -10.65 19.68
CA LYS A 469 6.08 -12.11 19.76
C LYS A 469 6.10 -12.75 18.37
N GLN A 470 5.31 -12.24 17.43
CA GLN A 470 5.39 -12.70 16.03
C GLN A 470 6.76 -12.39 15.41
N ALA A 471 7.30 -11.20 15.68
CA ALA A 471 8.65 -10.83 15.26
C ALA A 471 9.72 -11.77 15.87
N ARG A 472 9.59 -12.09 17.15
CA ARG A 472 10.47 -13.05 17.85
C ARG A 472 10.38 -14.44 17.22
N LYS A 473 9.17 -14.91 16.93
CA LYS A 473 8.93 -16.20 16.26
C LYS A 473 9.62 -16.28 14.90
N LEU A 474 9.57 -15.21 14.10
CA LEU A 474 10.32 -15.11 12.85
C LEU A 474 11.84 -15.20 13.09
N GLN A 475 12.37 -14.46 14.06
CA GLN A 475 13.79 -14.49 14.42
C GLN A 475 14.24 -15.87 14.91
N ASP A 476 13.45 -16.54 15.74
CA ASP A 476 13.72 -17.89 16.22
C ASP A 476 13.72 -18.89 15.07
N LYS A 477 12.85 -18.70 14.07
CA LYS A 477 12.80 -19.54 12.87
C LYS A 477 14.07 -19.42 12.03
N ILE A 478 14.48 -18.19 11.67
CA ILE A 478 15.72 -18.00 10.90
C ILE A 478 16.95 -18.44 11.71
N ARG A 479 16.94 -18.27 13.04
CA ARG A 479 18.00 -18.78 13.93
C ARG A 479 18.13 -20.30 13.82
N LEU A 480 17.01 -21.03 13.86
CA LEU A 480 16.98 -22.49 13.72
C LEU A 480 17.47 -22.93 12.34
N ASP A 481 16.98 -22.29 11.27
CA ASP A 481 17.30 -22.64 9.88
C ASP A 481 18.81 -22.52 9.58
N TYR A 482 19.48 -21.55 10.20
CA TYR A 482 20.91 -21.29 10.01
C TYR A 482 21.81 -21.74 11.18
N ARG A 483 21.24 -22.46 12.18
CA ARG A 483 21.94 -23.04 13.34
C ARG A 483 22.76 -22.01 14.13
N LEU A 484 22.07 -20.98 14.62
CA LEU A 484 22.64 -19.86 15.37
C LEU A 484 22.26 -19.83 16.85
#